data_AF-A0A3D0DI67-F1
#
_entry.id   AF-A0A3D0DI67-F1
#
_cell.length_a   1.000
_cell.length_b   1.000
_cell.length_c   1.000
_cell.angle_alpha   90.00
_cell.angle_beta   90.00
_cell.angle_gamma   90.00
#
_symmetry.space_group_name_H-M   'P 1'
#
loop_
_entity.id
_entity.type
_entity.pdbx_description
1 polymer ?
#
loop_
_entity_poly.entity_id
_entity_poly.type
_entity_poly.pdbx_seq_one_letter_code
_entity_poly.pdbx_strand_id
1 'polypeptide(L)'
;GIWNAGKLFNFDISYNDVWSNKAGEYRDMPDPTDNNGNLKVDPKFADIDSFTLAPDSPVLDKGNPLLSDPDGSQSDLGLFGGPRARRPR
;
A
#
# COMPACT_ATOMS: atom_id res chain seq x y z
N GLY A 1 4.69 9.90 -0.06
CA GLY A 1 4.82 10.14 1.39
C GLY A 1 3.50 10.65 1.94
N ILE A 2 3.35 10.63 3.26
CA ILE A 2 2.18 11.09 3.99
C ILE A 2 2.60 12.24 4.91
N TRP A 3 1.88 13.36 4.82
CA TRP A 3 2.13 14.58 5.57
C TRP A 3 0.93 14.89 6.45
N ASN A 4 1.14 14.99 7.76
CA ASN A 4 0.09 15.36 8.70
C ASN A 4 0.67 16.26 9.77
N ALA A 5 0.21 17.52 9.85
CA ALA A 5 0.70 18.52 10.80
C ALA A 5 0.20 18.30 12.24
N GLY A 6 0.42 17.12 12.82
CA GLY A 6 0.17 16.83 14.24
C GLY A 6 -1.29 16.54 14.63
N LYS A 7 -2.22 16.29 13.69
CA LYS A 7 -3.63 15.92 13.99
C LYS A 7 -3.90 14.45 13.66
N LEU A 8 -3.13 13.55 14.25
CA LEU A 8 -3.16 12.11 13.95
C LEU A 8 -4.48 11.44 14.30
N PHE A 9 -5.15 11.87 15.38
CA PHE A 9 -6.40 11.25 15.85
C PHE A 9 -7.61 11.44 14.92
N ASN A 10 -7.49 12.28 13.88
CA ASN A 10 -8.59 12.52 12.95
C ASN A 10 -8.56 11.58 11.73
N PHE A 11 -7.47 10.84 11.52
CA PHE A 11 -7.29 9.99 10.35
C PHE A 11 -6.64 8.67 10.75
N ASP A 12 -7.32 7.55 10.48
CA ASP A 12 -6.68 6.25 10.56
C ASP A 12 -5.78 6.06 9.33
N ILE A 13 -4.50 5.82 9.58
CA ILE A 13 -3.49 5.60 8.55
C ILE A 13 -3.16 4.12 8.61
N SER A 14 -3.74 3.35 7.70
CA SER A 14 -3.63 1.90 7.66
C SER A 14 -3.53 1.41 6.22
N TYR A 15 -2.81 0.31 6.01
CA TYR A 15 -2.65 -0.36 4.72
C TYR A 15 -2.18 0.58 3.59
N ASN A 16 -1.09 1.32 3.83
CA ASN A 16 -0.41 2.13 2.82
C ASN A 16 0.99 1.60 2.58
N ASP A 17 1.51 1.77 1.37
CA ASP A 17 2.95 1.63 1.10
C ASP A 17 3.49 2.97 0.60
N VAL A 18 4.59 3.43 1.21
CA VAL A 18 5.26 4.68 0.86
C VAL A 18 6.73 4.39 0.59
N TRP A 19 7.18 4.67 -0.62
CA TRP A 19 8.51 4.28 -1.04
C TRP A 19 9.26 5.34 -1.84
N SER A 20 10.54 5.48 -1.51
CA SER A 20 11.54 6.33 -2.18
C SER A 20 11.09 7.76 -2.51
N ASN A 21 10.31 8.37 -1.62
CA ASN A 21 9.84 9.74 -1.79
C ASN A 21 10.96 10.75 -1.49
N LYS A 22 11.21 11.67 -2.42
CA LYS A 22 12.27 12.70 -2.31
C LYS A 22 12.19 13.54 -1.03
N ALA A 23 10.98 13.81 -0.54
CA ALA A 23 10.72 14.62 0.65
C ALA A 23 10.51 13.79 1.92
N GLY A 24 10.81 12.48 1.87
CA GLY A 24 10.56 11.52 2.93
C GLY A 24 9.21 10.83 2.84
N GLU A 25 9.07 9.74 3.59
CA GLU A 25 7.89 8.87 3.59
C GLU A 25 6.80 9.36 4.53
N TYR A 26 7.20 9.88 5.69
CA TYR A 26 6.30 10.45 6.70
C TYR A 26 6.90 11.75 7.20
N ARG A 27 6.06 12.77 7.40
CA ARG A 27 6.50 14.06 7.92
C ARG A 27 5.43 14.73 8.79
N ASP A 28 5.93 15.40 9.83
CA ASP A 28 5.15 16.07 10.88
C ASP A 28 4.26 15.11 11.70
N MET A 29 4.53 13.81 11.57
CA MET A 29 3.87 12.69 12.25
C MET A 29 4.87 11.59 12.62
N PRO A 30 4.57 10.72 13.60
CA PRO A 30 5.28 9.48 13.82
C PRO A 30 5.26 8.59 12.58
N ASP A 31 6.34 7.83 12.37
CA ASP A 31 6.43 6.81 11.33
C ASP A 31 5.55 5.61 11.73
N PRO A 32 4.46 5.29 11.00
CA PRO A 32 3.58 4.16 11.28
C PRO A 32 4.02 2.87 10.57
N THR A 33 5.21 2.80 9.96
CA THR A 33 5.75 1.58 9.33
C THR A 33 5.63 0.40 10.30
N ASP A 34 5.23 -0.76 9.79
CA ASP A 34 4.98 -2.01 10.54
C ASP A 34 3.82 -1.94 11.54
N ASN A 35 3.05 -0.85 11.55
CA ASN A 35 1.83 -0.70 12.33
C ASN A 35 0.62 -0.54 11.40
N ASN A 36 -0.52 -1.11 11.77
CA ASN A 36 -1.78 -1.09 11.00
C ASN A 36 -1.60 -1.43 9.50
N GLY A 37 -0.67 -2.32 9.16
CA GLY A 37 -0.41 -2.73 7.77
C GLY A 37 0.27 -1.68 6.89
N ASN A 38 0.83 -0.61 7.47
CA ASN A 38 1.63 0.33 6.69
C ASN A 38 3.04 -0.21 6.42
N LEU A 39 3.50 -0.02 5.19
CA LEU A 39 4.78 -0.48 4.69
C LEU A 39 5.60 0.69 4.11
N LYS A 40 6.90 0.43 4.01
CA LYS A 40 7.90 1.33 3.42
C LYS A 40 8.89 0.50 2.60
N VAL A 41 8.39 -0.17 1.57
CA VAL A 41 9.14 -1.15 0.78
C VAL A 41 9.00 -0.85 -0.70
N ASP A 42 9.91 -1.36 -1.53
CA ASP A 42 9.74 -1.21 -2.98
C ASP A 42 8.50 -2.01 -3.42
N PRO A 43 7.43 -1.38 -3.94
CA PRO A 43 6.24 -2.10 -4.37
C PRO A 43 6.53 -3.02 -5.56
N LYS A 44 7.67 -2.88 -6.25
CA LYS A 44 8.08 -3.66 -7.42
C LYS A 44 6.98 -3.73 -8.47
N PHE A 45 6.73 -2.61 -9.15
CA PHE A 45 5.87 -2.62 -10.33
C PHE A 45 6.53 -3.39 -11.48
N ALA A 46 5.74 -4.19 -12.19
CA ALA A 46 6.19 -4.91 -13.38
C ALA A 46 6.49 -3.94 -14.54
N ASP A 47 5.76 -2.83 -14.60
CA ASP A 47 5.94 -1.75 -15.56
C ASP A 47 5.42 -0.40 -15.03
N ILE A 48 5.71 0.68 -15.75
CA ILE A 48 5.33 2.06 -15.38
C ILE A 48 4.00 2.53 -15.99
N ASP A 49 3.38 1.72 -16.84
CA ASP A 49 2.22 2.11 -17.65
C ASP A 49 0.92 1.57 -17.05
N SER A 50 0.91 0.27 -16.73
CA SER A 50 -0.19 -0.47 -16.13
C SER A 50 -0.20 -0.38 -14.62
N PHE A 51 0.96 -0.13 -13.98
CA PHE A 51 1.15 -0.18 -12.53
C PHE A 51 0.74 -1.52 -11.90
N THR A 52 0.91 -2.62 -12.65
CA THR A 52 0.76 -3.97 -12.12
C THR A 52 1.94 -4.33 -11.22
N LEU A 53 1.67 -5.12 -10.18
CA LEU A 53 2.71 -5.64 -9.29
C LEU A 53 3.46 -6.79 -9.97
N ALA A 54 4.78 -6.82 -9.80
CA ALA A 54 5.58 -7.98 -10.15
C ALA A 54 5.20 -9.19 -9.27
N PRO A 55 5.38 -10.43 -9.75
CA PRO A 55 5.04 -11.64 -8.99
C PRO A 55 5.77 -11.79 -7.63
N ASP A 56 6.89 -11.10 -7.45
CA ASP A 56 7.70 -11.09 -6.23
C ASP A 56 7.59 -9.77 -5.44
N SER A 57 6.53 -8.99 -5.72
CA SER A 57 6.23 -7.76 -5.01
C SER A 57 5.96 -8.04 -3.52
N PRO A 58 6.60 -7.29 -2.60
CA PRO A 58 6.40 -7.46 -1.17
C PRO A 58 5.03 -6.95 -0.69
N VAL A 59 4.27 -6.28 -1.56
CA VAL A 59 2.97 -5.70 -1.23
C VAL A 59 1.79 -6.54 -1.74
N LEU A 60 2.08 -7.72 -2.30
CA LEU A 60 1.08 -8.76 -2.58
C LEU A 60 0.46 -9.29 -1.29
N ASP A 61 -0.87 -9.42 -1.27
CA ASP A 61 -1.67 -9.85 -0.12
C ASP A 61 -1.41 -9.04 1.18
N LYS A 62 -1.02 -7.76 1.07
CA LYS A 62 -0.72 -6.86 2.21
C LYS A 62 -1.72 -5.73 2.43
N GLY A 63 -2.82 -5.71 1.67
CA GLY A 63 -3.89 -4.74 1.80
C GLY A 63 -4.77 -4.98 3.03
N ASN A 64 -5.97 -4.40 3.05
CA ASN A 64 -6.86 -4.55 4.20
C ASN A 64 -7.39 -6.00 4.31
N PRO A 65 -7.22 -6.71 5.44
CA PRO A 65 -7.66 -8.11 5.61
C PRO A 65 -9.18 -8.30 5.57
N LEU A 66 -9.97 -7.23 5.66
CA LEU A 66 -11.42 -7.27 5.44
C LEU A 66 -11.80 -7.28 3.96
N LEU A 67 -10.83 -7.08 3.07
CA LEU A 67 -10.98 -7.10 1.63
C LEU A 67 -10.19 -8.29 1.07
N SER A 68 -10.79 -8.98 0.12
CA SER A 68 -10.16 -10.13 -0.54
C SER A 68 -10.07 -9.88 -2.04
N ASP A 69 -9.03 -10.41 -2.66
CA ASP A 69 -8.94 -10.50 -4.10
C ASP A 69 -9.87 -11.60 -4.66
N PRO A 70 -10.18 -11.60 -5.97
CA PRO A 70 -11.09 -12.57 -6.57
C PRO A 70 -10.68 -14.04 -6.44
N ASP A 71 -9.40 -14.32 -6.17
CA ASP A 71 -8.89 -15.67 -5.89
C ASP A 71 -9.03 -16.08 -4.41
N GLY A 72 -9.52 -15.17 -3.56
CA GLY A 72 -9.78 -15.40 -2.14
C GLY A 72 -8.62 -15.08 -1.21
N SER A 73 -7.47 -14.61 -1.72
CA SER A 73 -6.40 -14.09 -0.87
C SER A 73 -6.80 -12.76 -0.22
N GLN A 74 -6.03 -12.32 0.77
CA GLN A 74 -6.14 -10.94 1.28
C GLN A 74 -5.83 -9.97 0.13
N SER A 75 -6.51 -8.83 0.05
CA SER A 75 -6.28 -7.89 -1.05
C SER A 75 -4.81 -7.47 -1.18
N ASP A 76 -4.29 -7.34 -2.39
CA ASP A 76 -3.03 -6.64 -2.69
C ASP A 76 -3.11 -5.15 -2.25
N LEU A 77 -1.96 -4.51 -2.00
CA LEU A 77 -1.91 -3.03 -1.93
C LEU A 77 -1.81 -2.44 -3.35
N GLY A 78 -2.57 -1.37 -3.60
CA GLY A 78 -2.48 -0.59 -4.83
C GLY A 78 -3.67 -0.78 -5.78
N LEU A 79 -3.45 -0.48 -7.06
CA LEU A 79 -4.53 -0.29 -8.05
C LEU A 79 -5.35 -1.56 -8.33
N PHE A 80 -4.74 -2.73 -8.19
CA PHE A 80 -5.35 -4.02 -8.51
C PHE A 80 -5.64 -4.87 -7.28
N GLY A 81 -5.73 -4.26 -6.08
CA GLY A 81 -6.16 -4.95 -4.87
C GLY A 81 -7.66 -4.84 -4.61
N GLY A 82 -8.21 -5.85 -3.95
CA GLY A 82 -9.56 -5.90 -3.40
C GLY A 82 -10.59 -6.62 -4.28
N PRO A 83 -11.87 -6.65 -3.84
CA PRO A 83 -12.88 -7.57 -4.40
C PRO A 83 -13.25 -7.34 -5.86
N ARG A 84 -12.81 -6.22 -6.43
CA ARG A 84 -13.05 -5.84 -7.84
C ARG A 84 -11.76 -5.74 -8.65
N ALA A 85 -10.65 -6.23 -8.10
CA ALA A 85 -9.40 -6.36 -8.82
C ALA A 85 -9.62 -7.06 -10.16
N ARG A 86 -9.21 -6.40 -11.25
CA ARG A 86 -9.10 -7.05 -12.56
C ARG A 86 -7.62 -7.09 -12.90
N ARG A 87 -6.97 -8.23 -12.65
CA ARG A 87 -5.62 -8.45 -13.18
C ARG A 87 -5.71 -8.35 -14.71
N PRO A 88 -4.94 -7.45 -15.36
CA PRO A 88 -4.91 -7.40 -16.82
C PRO A 88 -4.47 -8.77 -17.34
N ARG A 89 -5.13 -9.23 -18.41
CA ARG A 89 -4.81 -10.50 -19.08
C ARG A 89 -3.54 -10.39 -19.89
#